data_AF-A0A367R0R5-F1
#
_entry.id   AF-A0A367R0R5-F1
#
_cell.length_a   1.000
_cell.length_b   1.000
_cell.length_c   1.000
_cell.angle_alpha   90.00
_cell.angle_beta   90.00
_cell.angle_gamma   90.00
#
_symmetry.space_group_name_H-M   'P 1'
#
loop_
_entity.id
_entity.type
_entity.pdbx_description
1 polymer ?
#
loop_
_entity_poly.entity_id
_entity_poly.type
_entity_poly.pdbx_seq_one_letter_code
_entity_poly.pdbx_strand_id
1 'polypeptide(L)'
;MPDGDIFHSELSGIYQKSYRILCEGKLERNECARITTQAFLKDIKKKGAAPIVIAKGMGKLLTQVTEHTGENRSVDWTALSKKLDRLAQQANIPNRAKSLVLDAGKSVLHDFRYGQKADASAIQELVIERYMQKVYLSSFEERIPLTRNHHAKVDHATVTERVEALQPDIFAQIHKWARKANDDEDVANLRRTRRSTIKEIDLDEDLL
;
A
#
# COMPACT_ATOMS: atom_id res chain seq x y z
N MET A 1 -13.58 -20.68 -24.99
CA MET A 1 -14.55 -19.71 -24.43
C MET A 1 -13.74 -18.56 -23.84
N PRO A 2 -14.10 -17.28 -24.05
CA PRO A 2 -13.50 -16.21 -23.26
C PRO A 2 -14.05 -16.33 -21.84
N ASP A 3 -13.17 -16.50 -20.86
CA ASP A 3 -13.53 -16.57 -19.45
C ASP A 3 -14.29 -15.29 -19.06
N GLY A 4 -15.57 -15.42 -18.69
CA GLY A 4 -16.46 -14.31 -18.32
C GLY A 4 -16.05 -13.53 -17.07
N ASP A 5 -14.86 -13.79 -16.54
CA ASP A 5 -14.30 -13.24 -15.32
C ASP A 5 -13.18 -12.19 -15.57
N ILE A 6 -12.77 -11.97 -16.83
CA ILE A 6 -11.74 -10.97 -17.17
C ILE A 6 -12.41 -9.71 -17.72
N PHE A 7 -12.35 -8.63 -16.93
CA PHE A 7 -12.92 -7.32 -17.26
C PHE A 7 -11.86 -6.29 -17.66
N HIS A 8 -10.58 -6.55 -17.32
CA HIS A 8 -9.45 -5.68 -17.63
C HIS A 8 -8.17 -6.51 -17.89
N SER A 9 -7.66 -6.55 -19.12
CA SER A 9 -6.55 -7.43 -19.51
C SER A 9 -5.25 -7.19 -18.74
N GLU A 10 -4.92 -5.92 -18.46
CA GLU A 10 -3.69 -5.55 -17.75
C GLU A 10 -3.77 -5.73 -16.22
N LEU A 11 -4.95 -6.12 -15.72
CA LEU A 11 -5.19 -6.22 -14.29
C LEU A 11 -5.07 -7.68 -13.84
N SER A 12 -4.37 -7.90 -12.73
CA SER A 12 -4.28 -9.25 -12.17
C SER A 12 -5.68 -9.80 -11.83
N GLY A 13 -5.87 -11.10 -12.03
CA GLY A 13 -7.09 -11.82 -11.64
C GLY A 13 -7.56 -11.52 -10.21
N ILE A 14 -6.63 -11.24 -9.30
CA ILE A 14 -6.90 -10.89 -7.90
C ILE A 14 -7.78 -9.62 -7.77
N TYR A 15 -7.66 -8.67 -8.69
CA TYR A 15 -8.36 -7.38 -8.65
C TYR A 15 -9.52 -7.26 -9.64
N GLN A 16 -9.77 -8.26 -10.50
CA GLN A 16 -10.86 -8.21 -11.50
C GLN A 16 -12.22 -7.92 -10.86
N LYS A 17 -12.51 -8.56 -9.72
CA LYS A 17 -13.75 -8.33 -8.96
C LYS A 17 -13.86 -6.89 -8.46
N SER A 18 -12.78 -6.35 -7.89
CA SER A 18 -12.74 -4.97 -7.37
C SER A 18 -13.00 -3.97 -8.48
N TYR A 19 -12.32 -4.14 -9.61
CA TYR A 19 -12.50 -3.31 -10.80
C TYR A 19 -13.93 -3.39 -11.36
N ARG A 20 -14.49 -4.61 -11.50
CA ARG A 20 -15.87 -4.79 -11.96
C ARG A 20 -16.87 -4.01 -11.11
N ILE A 21 -16.78 -4.13 -9.79
CA ILE A 21 -17.67 -3.45 -8.84
C ILE A 21 -17.56 -1.93 -8.95
N LEU A 22 -16.34 -1.41 -9.10
CA LEU A 22 -16.11 0.02 -9.31
C LEU A 22 -16.70 0.53 -10.62
N CYS A 23 -16.63 -0.26 -11.69
CA CYS A 23 -17.29 0.07 -12.94
C CYS A 23 -18.82 0.04 -12.82
N GLU A 24 -19.38 -0.98 -12.16
CA GLU A 24 -20.82 -1.11 -11.97
C GLU A 24 -21.41 -0.01 -11.07
N GLY A 25 -20.66 0.49 -10.08
CA GLY A 25 -21.08 1.59 -9.22
C GLY A 25 -22.27 1.29 -8.30
N LYS A 26 -22.57 0.01 -8.05
CA LYS A 26 -23.75 -0.43 -7.29
C LYS A 26 -23.51 -0.56 -5.79
N LEU A 27 -22.25 -0.56 -5.34
CA LEU A 27 -21.89 -0.73 -3.94
C LEU A 27 -21.40 0.58 -3.36
N GLU A 28 -21.73 0.77 -2.08
CA GLU A 28 -21.20 1.86 -1.26
C GLU A 28 -19.66 1.85 -1.24
N ARG A 29 -19.09 3.06 -1.08
CA ARG A 29 -17.64 3.28 -1.05
C ARG A 29 -16.93 2.36 -0.05
N ASN A 30 -17.47 2.22 1.16
CA ASN A 30 -16.88 1.41 2.22
C ASN A 30 -16.79 -0.09 1.84
N GLU A 31 -17.80 -0.61 1.15
CA GLU A 31 -17.84 -1.99 0.68
C GLU A 31 -16.89 -2.19 -0.51
N CYS A 32 -16.82 -1.22 -1.43
CA CYS A 32 -15.82 -1.20 -2.49
C CYS A 32 -14.39 -1.22 -1.93
N ALA A 33 -14.08 -0.33 -0.99
CA ALA A 33 -12.79 -0.30 -0.28
C ALA A 33 -12.49 -1.64 0.38
N ARG A 34 -13.45 -2.23 1.11
CA ARG A 34 -13.27 -3.52 1.77
C ARG A 34 -12.90 -4.64 0.79
N ILE A 35 -13.55 -4.71 -0.37
CA ILE A 35 -13.28 -5.72 -1.40
C ILE A 35 -11.90 -5.49 -2.03
N THR A 36 -11.56 -4.23 -2.34
CA THR A 36 -10.25 -3.86 -2.88
C THR A 36 -9.13 -4.16 -1.89
N THR A 37 -9.29 -3.80 -0.62
CA THR A 37 -8.37 -4.15 0.47
C THR A 37 -8.20 -5.67 0.61
N GLN A 38 -9.25 -6.46 0.43
CA GLN A 38 -9.14 -7.93 0.47
C GLN A 38 -8.33 -8.47 -0.70
N ALA A 39 -8.49 -7.92 -1.90
CA ALA A 39 -7.67 -8.24 -3.06
C ALA A 39 -6.21 -7.87 -2.81
N PHE A 40 -5.96 -6.66 -2.29
CA PHE A 40 -4.62 -6.19 -1.96
C PHE A 40 -3.94 -7.05 -0.87
N LEU A 41 -4.67 -7.49 0.16
CA LEU A 41 -4.15 -8.42 1.18
C LEU A 41 -3.66 -9.73 0.57
N LYS A 42 -4.39 -10.29 -0.42
CA LYS A 42 -3.96 -11.51 -1.10
C LYS A 42 -2.69 -11.26 -1.91
N ASP A 43 -2.63 -10.12 -2.59
CA ASP A 43 -1.48 -9.75 -3.40
C ASP A 43 -0.21 -9.54 -2.56
N ILE A 44 -0.30 -8.83 -1.44
CA ILE A 44 0.86 -8.61 -0.56
C ILE A 44 1.33 -9.93 0.07
N LYS A 45 0.40 -10.82 0.47
CA LYS A 45 0.76 -12.16 0.98
C LYS A 45 1.43 -13.02 -0.08
N LYS A 46 0.98 -12.94 -1.34
CA LYS A 46 1.61 -13.65 -2.46
C LYS A 46 3.05 -13.17 -2.71
N LYS A 47 3.34 -11.90 -2.45
CA LYS A 47 4.70 -11.33 -2.57
C LYS A 47 5.64 -11.75 -1.44
N GLY A 48 5.08 -12.17 -0.30
CA GLY A 48 5.82 -12.74 0.83
C GLY A 48 6.52 -11.71 1.71
N ALA A 49 7.27 -12.21 2.71
CA ALA A 49 7.92 -11.41 3.74
C ALA A 49 9.18 -10.66 3.27
N ALA A 50 9.90 -11.20 2.28
CA ALA A 50 11.22 -10.69 1.92
C ALA A 50 11.26 -9.18 1.58
N PRO A 51 10.30 -8.61 0.82
CA PRO A 51 10.24 -7.16 0.62
C PRO A 51 10.02 -6.35 1.90
N ILE A 52 9.29 -6.89 2.89
CA ILE A 52 9.07 -6.23 4.20
C ILE A 52 10.38 -6.16 4.98
N VAL A 53 11.13 -7.26 5.02
CA VAL A 53 12.44 -7.31 5.70
C VAL A 53 13.41 -6.29 5.10
N ILE A 54 13.41 -6.16 3.76
CA ILE A 54 14.24 -5.17 3.07
C ILE A 54 13.78 -3.75 3.39
N ALA A 55 12.47 -3.47 3.33
CA ALA A 55 11.91 -2.16 3.69
C ALA A 55 12.27 -1.77 5.13
N LYS A 56 12.16 -2.71 6.07
CA LYS A 56 12.57 -2.54 7.47
C LYS A 56 14.06 -2.23 7.58
N GLY A 57 14.91 -2.98 6.85
CA GLY A 57 16.35 -2.75 6.78
C GLY A 57 16.71 -1.36 6.25
N MET A 58 15.99 -0.88 5.23
CA MET A 58 16.12 0.49 4.74
C MET A 58 15.74 1.50 5.82
N GLY A 59 14.62 1.28 6.51
CA GLY A 59 14.20 2.12 7.63
C GLY A 59 15.24 2.18 8.76
N LYS A 60 15.88 1.06 9.10
CA LYS A 60 16.99 1.01 10.08
C LYS A 60 18.18 1.89 9.65
N LEU A 61 18.57 1.83 8.37
CA LEU A 61 19.64 2.69 7.83
C LEU A 61 19.27 4.17 7.91
N LEU A 62 18.01 4.53 7.64
CA LEU A 62 17.53 5.91 7.74
C LEU A 62 17.46 6.38 9.22
N THR A 63 17.07 5.49 10.12
CA THR A 63 16.98 5.76 11.57
C THR A 63 18.35 6.13 12.14
N GLN A 64 19.37 5.33 11.84
CA GLN A 64 20.74 5.59 12.30
C GLN A 64 21.24 6.99 11.89
N VAL A 65 20.87 7.47 10.71
CA VAL A 65 21.36 8.78 10.23
C VAL A 65 20.55 9.95 10.81
N THR A 66 19.27 9.73 11.11
CA THR A 66 18.37 10.74 11.70
C THR A 66 18.55 10.92 13.21
N GLU A 67 19.01 9.88 13.93
CA GLU A 67 19.36 10.00 15.35
C GLU A 67 20.66 10.78 15.58
N HIS A 68 21.60 10.72 14.65
CA HIS A 68 22.92 11.36 14.76
C HIS A 68 22.95 12.80 14.21
N THR A 69 21.80 13.33 13.74
CA THR A 69 21.72 14.68 13.13
C THR A 69 21.72 15.80 14.17
N GLY A 70 21.55 15.49 15.45
CA GLY A 70 21.71 16.45 16.56
C GLY A 70 23.15 16.93 16.79
N GLU A 71 24.15 16.29 16.17
CA GLU A 71 25.58 16.56 16.41
C GLU A 71 26.23 17.55 15.41
N ASN A 72 25.47 18.42 14.73
CA ASN A 72 25.97 19.33 13.67
C ASN A 72 26.68 18.60 12.49
N ARG A 73 26.43 17.30 12.31
CA ARG A 73 27.01 16.54 11.20
C ARG A 73 26.16 16.70 9.94
N SER A 74 26.80 17.16 8.86
CA SER A 74 26.20 17.12 7.51
C SER A 74 25.90 15.68 7.12
N VAL A 75 24.65 15.40 6.73
CA VAL A 75 24.24 14.08 6.27
C VAL A 75 24.65 13.88 4.81
N ASP A 76 25.45 12.84 4.54
CA ASP A 76 25.73 12.40 3.16
C ASP A 76 24.55 11.59 2.60
N TRP A 77 23.57 12.32 2.06
CA TRP A 77 22.38 11.76 1.41
C TRP A 77 22.73 10.84 0.22
N THR A 78 23.84 11.12 -0.47
CA THR A 78 24.27 10.34 -1.64
C THR A 78 24.79 8.97 -1.21
N ALA A 79 25.63 8.94 -0.17
CA ALA A 79 26.09 7.67 0.42
C ALA A 79 24.93 6.86 0.97
N LEU A 80 23.94 7.49 1.60
CA LEU A 80 22.76 6.81 2.12
C LEU A 80 21.91 6.21 0.99
N SER A 81 21.65 6.94 -0.10
CA SER A 81 20.98 6.40 -1.28
C SER A 81 21.71 5.17 -1.83
N LYS A 82 23.04 5.22 -1.97
CA LYS A 82 23.84 4.07 -2.43
C LYS A 82 23.74 2.85 -1.51
N LYS A 83 23.61 3.06 -0.19
CA LYS A 83 23.37 1.95 0.76
C LYS A 83 21.99 1.31 0.55
N LEU A 84 20.95 2.10 0.31
CA LEU A 84 19.61 1.58 -0.02
C LEU A 84 19.65 0.78 -1.33
N ASP A 85 20.34 1.29 -2.36
CA ASP A 85 20.52 0.59 -3.64
C ASP A 85 21.16 -0.79 -3.43
N ARG A 86 22.27 -0.85 -2.69
CA ARG A 86 22.97 -2.11 -2.40
C ARG A 86 22.08 -3.10 -1.65
N LEU A 87 21.35 -2.64 -0.64
CA LEU A 87 20.46 -3.48 0.15
C LEU A 87 19.36 -4.11 -0.72
N ALA A 88 18.75 -3.35 -1.62
CA ALA A 88 17.75 -3.86 -2.56
C ALA A 88 18.35 -4.85 -3.58
N GLN A 89 19.55 -4.56 -4.11
CA GLN A 89 20.17 -5.38 -5.15
C GLN A 89 20.61 -6.76 -4.63
N GLN A 90 21.14 -6.81 -3.40
CA GLN A 90 21.58 -8.05 -2.75
C GLN A 90 20.45 -9.01 -2.40
N ALA A 91 19.20 -8.52 -2.35
CA ALA A 91 18.06 -9.37 -2.07
C ALA A 91 17.75 -10.35 -3.21
N ASN A 92 17.46 -11.59 -2.87
CA ASN A 92 16.97 -12.59 -3.84
C ASN A 92 15.44 -12.54 -3.96
N ILE A 93 14.91 -11.43 -4.50
CA ILE A 93 13.47 -11.23 -4.75
C ILE A 93 13.20 -10.81 -6.20
N PRO A 94 11.96 -10.94 -6.72
CA PRO A 94 11.64 -10.52 -8.08
C PRO A 94 11.98 -9.05 -8.36
N ASN A 95 12.48 -8.74 -9.55
CA ASN A 95 12.93 -7.39 -9.94
C ASN A 95 11.87 -6.32 -9.70
N ARG A 96 10.60 -6.60 -10.01
CA ARG A 96 9.51 -5.65 -9.74
C ARG A 96 9.38 -5.33 -8.25
N ALA A 97 9.52 -6.33 -7.38
CA ALA A 97 9.49 -6.12 -5.93
C ALA A 97 10.72 -5.34 -5.46
N LYS A 98 11.92 -5.61 -6.03
CA LYS A 98 13.14 -4.80 -5.78
C LYS A 98 12.92 -3.33 -6.11
N SER A 99 12.39 -3.03 -7.29
CA SER A 99 12.14 -1.65 -7.72
C SER A 99 11.17 -0.94 -6.78
N LEU A 100 10.06 -1.59 -6.41
CA LEU A 100 9.05 -0.98 -5.54
C LEU A 100 9.58 -0.72 -4.12
N VAL A 101 10.34 -1.65 -3.53
CA VAL A 101 10.89 -1.45 -2.18
C VAL A 101 12.00 -0.39 -2.18
N LEU A 102 12.85 -0.38 -3.21
CA LEU A 102 13.89 0.63 -3.37
C LEU A 102 13.29 2.03 -3.55
N ASP A 103 12.27 2.14 -4.38
CA ASP A 103 11.55 3.39 -4.61
C ASP A 103 10.83 3.86 -3.32
N ALA A 104 10.30 2.95 -2.50
CA ALA A 104 9.76 3.29 -1.19
C ALA A 104 10.83 3.87 -0.25
N GLY A 105 11.97 3.20 -0.12
CA GLY A 105 13.09 3.67 0.70
C GLY A 105 13.63 5.03 0.23
N LYS A 106 13.77 5.22 -1.09
CA LYS A 106 14.22 6.49 -1.68
C LYS A 106 13.21 7.61 -1.52
N SER A 107 11.91 7.30 -1.59
CA SER A 107 10.85 8.28 -1.32
C SER A 107 10.94 8.80 0.11
N VAL A 108 11.12 7.93 1.11
CA VAL A 108 11.26 8.36 2.51
C VAL A 108 12.59 9.10 2.74
N LEU A 109 13.68 8.65 2.12
CA LEU A 109 14.96 9.37 2.12
C LEU A 109 14.81 10.80 1.58
N HIS A 110 14.04 10.97 0.51
CA HIS A 110 13.75 12.27 -0.08
C HIS A 110 12.95 13.14 0.88
N ASP A 111 11.88 12.60 1.49
CA ASP A 111 11.07 13.30 2.49
C ASP A 111 11.95 13.88 3.62
N PHE A 112 12.90 13.08 4.14
CA PHE A 112 13.83 13.53 5.18
C PHE A 112 14.84 14.57 4.70
N ARG A 113 15.35 14.42 3.47
CA ARG A 113 16.26 15.40 2.86
C ARG A 113 15.64 16.80 2.78
N TYR A 114 14.33 16.88 2.58
CA TYR A 114 13.58 18.13 2.44
C TYR A 114 12.83 18.55 3.72
N GLY A 115 13.23 18.00 4.87
CA GLY A 115 12.82 18.52 6.18
C GLY A 115 11.55 17.91 6.77
N GLN A 116 11.00 16.85 6.17
CA GLN A 116 9.95 16.08 6.83
C GLN A 116 10.55 15.35 8.04
N LYS A 117 9.87 15.47 9.18
CA LYS A 117 10.27 14.81 10.42
C LYS A 117 9.37 13.61 10.68
N ALA A 118 9.97 12.53 11.14
CA ALA A 118 9.28 11.37 11.67
C ALA A 118 10.00 10.92 12.94
N ASP A 119 9.26 10.36 13.88
CA ASP A 119 9.87 9.76 15.06
C ASP A 119 10.75 8.59 14.62
N ALA A 120 11.97 8.52 15.16
CA ALA A 120 12.97 7.50 14.84
C ALA A 120 12.38 6.06 14.96
N SER A 121 11.54 5.84 15.97
CA SER A 121 10.83 4.58 16.20
C SER A 121 9.82 4.22 15.11
N ALA A 122 9.33 5.20 14.34
CA ALA A 122 8.32 5.02 13.29
C ALA A 122 8.90 4.96 11.87
N ILE A 123 10.19 5.25 11.67
CA ILE A 123 10.81 5.30 10.33
C ILE A 123 10.74 3.95 9.61
N GLN A 124 10.92 2.86 10.34
CA GLN A 124 10.80 1.50 9.78
C GLN A 124 9.38 1.22 9.28
N GLU A 125 8.37 1.55 10.10
CA GLU A 125 6.96 1.45 9.71
C GLU A 125 6.66 2.30 8.48
N LEU A 126 7.20 3.53 8.42
CA LEU A 126 6.99 4.45 7.31
C LEU A 126 7.51 3.91 5.97
N VAL A 127 8.69 3.28 5.94
CA VAL A 127 9.22 2.68 4.71
C VAL A 127 8.37 1.47 4.28
N ILE A 128 7.94 0.64 5.23
CA ILE A 128 7.06 -0.51 4.96
C ILE A 128 5.70 -0.03 4.43
N GLU A 129 5.13 1.00 5.04
CA GLU A 129 3.88 1.63 4.61
C GLU A 129 4.00 2.15 3.18
N ARG A 130 5.06 2.91 2.88
CA ARG A 130 5.31 3.44 1.53
C ARG A 130 5.50 2.33 0.51
N TYR A 131 6.13 1.22 0.88
CA TYR A 131 6.25 0.03 0.02
C TYR A 131 4.86 -0.56 -0.29
N MET A 132 4.04 -0.79 0.73
CA MET A 132 2.69 -1.34 0.54
C MET A 132 1.81 -0.42 -0.34
N GLN A 133 1.88 0.90 -0.13
CA GLN A 133 1.19 1.89 -0.99
C GLN A 133 1.65 1.78 -2.44
N LYS A 134 2.96 1.72 -2.71
CA LYS A 134 3.51 1.56 -4.08
C LYS A 134 3.12 0.24 -4.73
N VAL A 135 3.00 -0.84 -3.95
CA VAL A 135 2.47 -2.12 -4.47
C VAL A 135 1.01 -1.96 -4.87
N TYR A 136 0.18 -1.34 -4.03
CA TYR A 136 -1.23 -1.10 -4.32
C TYR A 136 -1.40 -0.26 -5.59
N LEU A 137 -0.73 0.89 -5.67
CA LEU A 137 -0.77 1.80 -6.82
C LEU A 137 -0.39 1.07 -8.11
N SER A 138 0.80 0.46 -8.15
CA SER A 138 1.31 -0.17 -9.38
C SER A 138 0.57 -1.44 -9.83
N SER A 139 -0.07 -2.14 -8.89
CA SER A 139 -0.78 -3.40 -9.17
C SER A 139 -2.26 -3.20 -9.48
N PHE A 140 -2.83 -2.07 -9.05
CA PHE A 140 -4.25 -1.79 -9.20
C PHE A 140 -4.49 -0.43 -9.85
N GLU A 141 -4.23 0.66 -9.12
CA GLU A 141 -4.67 2.01 -9.51
C GLU A 141 -4.10 2.46 -10.86
N GLU A 142 -2.78 2.35 -11.03
CA GLU A 142 -2.07 2.74 -12.25
C GLU A 142 -2.42 1.84 -13.45
N ARG A 143 -3.08 0.71 -13.22
CA ARG A 143 -3.50 -0.22 -14.28
C ARG A 143 -4.84 0.17 -14.88
N ILE A 144 -5.70 0.83 -14.11
CA ILE A 144 -7.08 1.16 -14.52
C ILE A 144 -7.13 2.03 -15.78
N PRO A 145 -6.29 3.07 -15.95
CA PRO A 145 -6.29 3.88 -17.17
C PRO A 145 -5.82 3.15 -18.43
N LEU A 146 -5.27 1.93 -18.33
CA LEU A 146 -4.67 1.23 -19.46
C LEU A 146 -5.69 0.49 -20.33
N THR A 147 -6.98 0.47 -19.96
CA THR A 147 -8.05 0.00 -20.85
C THR A 147 -8.79 1.17 -21.50
N ARG A 148 -9.15 0.99 -22.77
CA ARG A 148 -9.97 1.97 -23.52
C ARG A 148 -11.47 1.80 -23.27
N ASN A 149 -11.89 0.59 -22.92
CA ASN A 149 -13.29 0.23 -22.76
C ASN A 149 -13.49 -0.31 -21.34
N HIS A 150 -14.04 0.53 -20.46
CA HIS A 150 -14.37 0.09 -19.12
C HIS A 150 -15.61 -0.81 -19.10
N HIS A 151 -15.68 -1.69 -18.10
CA HIS A 151 -16.84 -2.55 -17.91
C HIS A 151 -18.11 -1.71 -17.67
N ALA A 152 -19.30 -2.24 -17.99
CA ALA A 152 -20.57 -1.50 -17.88
C ALA A 152 -20.64 -0.18 -18.69
N LYS A 153 -19.72 0.05 -19.64
CA LYS A 153 -19.64 1.25 -20.49
C LYS A 153 -19.53 2.57 -19.69
N VAL A 154 -19.03 2.48 -18.46
CA VAL A 154 -18.71 3.66 -17.65
C VAL A 154 -17.55 4.42 -18.31
N ASP A 155 -17.53 5.74 -18.20
CA ASP A 155 -16.44 6.55 -18.71
C ASP A 155 -15.22 6.51 -17.77
N HIS A 156 -14.07 6.93 -18.30
CA HIS A 156 -12.81 6.91 -17.59
C HIS A 156 -12.81 7.81 -16.35
N ALA A 157 -13.40 9.00 -16.44
CA ALA A 157 -13.38 9.96 -15.34
C ALA A 157 -14.17 9.43 -14.14
N THR A 158 -15.34 8.86 -14.38
CA THR A 158 -16.17 8.24 -13.33
C THR A 158 -15.45 7.10 -12.60
N VAL A 159 -14.74 6.22 -13.32
CA VAL A 159 -14.00 5.12 -12.66
C VAL A 159 -12.82 5.65 -11.87
N THR A 160 -12.08 6.61 -12.42
CA THR A 160 -10.94 7.23 -11.74
C THR A 160 -11.38 7.91 -10.44
N GLU A 161 -12.47 8.68 -10.46
CA GLU A 161 -13.02 9.31 -9.25
C GLU A 161 -13.37 8.26 -8.18
N ARG A 162 -14.04 7.18 -8.58
CA ARG A 162 -14.42 6.10 -7.64
C ARG A 162 -13.21 5.40 -7.04
N VAL A 163 -12.14 5.25 -7.82
CA VAL A 163 -10.88 4.62 -7.39
C VAL A 163 -10.14 5.53 -6.41
N GLU A 164 -9.99 6.80 -6.74
CA GLU A 164 -9.37 7.82 -5.88
C GLU A 164 -10.13 7.95 -4.56
N ALA A 165 -11.47 7.88 -4.60
CA ALA A 165 -12.30 7.90 -3.42
C ALA A 165 -12.03 6.72 -2.46
N LEU A 166 -11.47 5.58 -2.92
CA LEU A 166 -11.11 4.47 -2.04
C LEU A 166 -9.78 4.67 -1.31
N GLN A 167 -8.90 5.54 -1.81
CA GLN A 167 -7.53 5.65 -1.31
C GLN A 167 -7.45 5.89 0.21
N PRO A 168 -8.23 6.80 0.82
CA PRO A 168 -8.11 7.07 2.25
C PRO A 168 -8.39 5.83 3.11
N ASP A 169 -9.39 5.03 2.74
CA ASP A 169 -9.78 3.83 3.49
C ASP A 169 -8.73 2.71 3.33
N ILE A 170 -8.21 2.57 2.11
CA ILE A 170 -7.17 1.59 1.81
C ILE A 170 -5.87 1.96 2.52
N PHE A 171 -5.47 3.23 2.49
CA PHE A 171 -4.22 3.69 3.09
C PHE A 171 -4.29 3.64 4.62
N ALA A 172 -5.44 3.96 5.22
CA ALA A 172 -5.66 3.74 6.65
C ALA A 172 -5.49 2.26 7.05
N GLN A 173 -5.89 1.32 6.19
CA GLN A 173 -5.65 -0.09 6.42
C GLN A 173 -4.19 -0.48 6.22
N ILE A 174 -3.53 0.08 5.19
CA ILE A 174 -2.11 -0.14 4.92
C ILE A 174 -1.27 0.32 6.12
N HIS A 175 -1.55 1.49 6.68
CA HIS A 175 -0.86 2.00 7.87
C HIS A 175 -0.90 1.00 9.03
N LYS A 176 -2.09 0.44 9.34
CA LYS A 176 -2.24 -0.61 10.37
C LYS A 176 -1.46 -1.88 10.05
N TRP A 177 -1.43 -2.28 8.78
CA TRP A 177 -0.67 -3.45 8.35
C TRP A 177 0.84 -3.22 8.34
N ALA A 178 1.30 -2.02 8.03
CA ALA A 178 2.71 -1.68 8.04
C ALA A 178 3.30 -1.81 9.44
N ARG A 179 2.61 -1.30 10.47
CA ARG A 179 2.97 -1.50 11.87
C ARG A 179 3.05 -2.98 12.23
N LYS A 180 2.00 -3.75 11.92
CA LYS A 180 1.98 -5.19 12.22
C LYS A 180 3.08 -5.97 11.49
N ALA A 181 3.32 -5.65 10.21
CA ALA A 181 4.36 -6.29 9.41
C ALA A 181 5.77 -5.88 9.86
N ASN A 182 5.92 -4.68 10.43
CA ASN A 182 7.16 -4.27 11.08
C ASN A 182 7.46 -5.13 12.31
N ASP A 183 6.45 -5.36 13.17
CA ASP A 183 6.58 -6.16 14.38
C ASP A 183 6.84 -7.64 14.06
N ASP A 184 6.05 -8.22 13.15
CA ASP A 184 6.10 -9.63 12.79
C ASP A 184 7.24 -9.96 11.79
N GLU A 185 7.83 -8.94 11.16
CA GLU A 185 8.72 -9.05 9.97
C GLU A 185 8.13 -9.89 8.82
N ASP A 186 6.80 -9.97 8.76
CA ASP A 186 6.06 -10.86 7.85
C ASP A 186 4.68 -10.27 7.48
N VAL A 187 4.14 -10.75 6.37
CA VAL A 187 2.79 -10.46 5.88
C VAL A 187 1.80 -11.60 6.15
N ALA A 188 2.26 -12.79 6.51
CA ALA A 188 1.41 -13.97 6.70
C ALA A 188 0.31 -13.75 7.75
N ASN A 189 0.65 -13.04 8.82
CA ASN A 189 -0.25 -12.76 9.95
C ASN A 189 -1.13 -11.51 9.75
N LEU A 190 -1.03 -10.82 8.61
CA LEU A 190 -1.89 -9.68 8.31
C LEU A 190 -3.35 -10.16 8.18
N ARG A 191 -4.25 -9.42 8.82
CA ARG A 191 -5.68 -9.74 8.87
C ARG A 191 -6.49 -8.55 8.39
N ARG A 192 -7.62 -8.85 7.75
CA ARG A 192 -8.62 -7.83 7.42
C ARG A 192 -9.21 -7.27 8.71
N THR A 193 -9.49 -5.97 8.72
CA THR A 193 -10.34 -5.38 9.77
C THR A 193 -11.73 -6.02 9.69
N ARG A 194 -12.27 -6.42 10.84
CA ARG A 194 -13.63 -6.98 10.93
C ARG A 194 -14.63 -5.88 10.56
N ARG A 195 -15.77 -6.27 9.98
CA ARG A 195 -16.89 -5.35 9.77
C ARG A 195 -17.28 -4.85 11.17
N SER A 196 -17.31 -3.55 11.40
CA SER A 196 -18.03 -3.03 12.56
C SER A 196 -19.47 -3.46 12.38
N THR A 197 -19.95 -4.36 13.23
CA THR A 197 -21.38 -4.48 13.47
C THR A 197 -21.80 -3.11 13.97
N ILE A 198 -22.49 -2.35 13.12
CA ILE A 198 -23.24 -1.17 13.57
C ILE A 198 -24.10 -1.72 14.71
N LYS A 199 -23.89 -1.22 15.94
CA LYS A 199 -24.86 -1.46 17.01
C LYS A 199 -26.18 -0.94 16.45
N GLU A 200 -27.21 -1.78 16.39
CA GLU A 200 -28.57 -1.28 16.20
C GLU A 200 -28.75 -0.13 17.20
N ILE A 201 -29.10 1.05 16.68
CA ILE A 201 -29.60 2.11 17.52
C ILE A 201 -30.92 1.55 18.03
N ASP A 202 -30.94 1.14 19.29
CA ASP A 202 -32.16 0.75 19.95
C ASP A 202 -32.98 2.04 20.13
N LEU A 203 -34.01 2.21 19.30
CA LEU A 203 -34.88 3.39 19.32
C LEU A 203 -35.81 3.40 20.55
N ASP A 204 -35.79 2.34 21.36
CA ASP A 204 -36.61 2.22 22.57
C ASP A 204 -35.94 2.81 23.83
N GLU A 205 -34.66 3.19 23.80
CA GLU A 205 -33.96 3.76 24.97
C GLU A 205 -34.02 5.30 25.10
N ASP A 206 -34.47 6.05 24.08
CA ASP A 206 -34.53 7.53 24.10
C ASP A 206 -35.94 8.11 24.39
N LEU A 207 -36.84 7.31 24.96
CA LEU A 207 -38.18 7.76 25.41
C LEU A 207 -38.38 7.55 26.92
N LEU A 208 -37.51 8.13 27.75
CA LEU A 208 -37.76 8.35 29.19
C LEU A 208 -37.29 9.72 29.66
#